data_AF-F2F2D6-F1
#
_entry.id   AF-F2F2D6-F1
#
_cell.length_a   1.000
_cell.length_b   1.000
_cell.length_c   1.000
_cell.angle_alpha   90.00
_cell.angle_beta   90.00
_cell.angle_gamma   90.00
#
_symmetry.space_group_name_H-M   'P 1'
#
loop_
_entity.id
_entity.type
_entity.pdbx_description
1 polymer ?
#
loop_
_entity_poly.entity_id
_entity_poly.type
_entity_poly.pdbx_seq_one_letter_code
_entity_poly.pdbx_strand_id
1 'polypeptide(L)'
;MNIGKKLFGSFGIVIVILIFLSIFSVIKMTEIDEDYSYVIDGAVFNAMELSAIQNATSLQGLYIRSYVLRQDPTDIESLTTQRETIAEKIGEIEGLFRTAKMQEQLSILKEQQALYNGYVEEVIAYVDNDETDRAYNMLFEFAVPANRNIQQTINGMVDFQKEQMNTTSKETTKSANMIKISLITISVIGTLIAVALAIFITLNITRPLHRLTNAAHVIANGDLREEDVHVKTKDEIGELAAAFNAMKASLSNLISNVSLNVSSTTAASEQLASSTDEVSAASADIAKRVETVAESGSNSAAIGNDCAVAMDETAQGVSRIAEAAQVLNSHAMDMQTIAGEGGHTLQTAEQQMSVIQQSSYETKEKLNS
;
A
#
# COMPACT_ATOMS: atom_id res chain seq x y z
N MET A 1 10.54 9.34 -0.05
CA MET A 1 11.07 8.29 -0.96
C MET A 1 9.95 7.33 -1.23
N ASN A 2 9.69 7.07 -2.51
CA ASN A 2 8.57 6.27 -2.96
C ASN A 2 8.56 4.86 -2.34
N ILE A 3 7.38 4.27 -2.09
CA ILE A 3 7.22 2.90 -1.57
C ILE A 3 8.05 1.91 -2.40
N GLY A 4 7.94 2.01 -3.73
CA GLY A 4 8.70 1.16 -4.66
C GLY A 4 10.21 1.29 -4.47
N LYS A 5 10.72 2.50 -4.25
CA LYS A 5 12.15 2.74 -3.98
C LYS A 5 12.60 2.18 -2.63
N LYS A 6 11.73 2.21 -1.60
CA LYS A 6 12.02 1.58 -0.29
C LYS A 6 12.11 0.07 -0.40
N LEU A 7 11.13 -0.55 -1.07
CA LEU A 7 11.12 -2.00 -1.28
C LEU A 7 12.31 -2.42 -2.13
N PHE A 8 12.51 -1.80 -3.30
CA PHE A 8 13.64 -2.12 -4.18
C PHE A 8 14.99 -1.91 -3.48
N GLY A 9 15.15 -0.84 -2.71
CA GLY A 9 16.36 -0.60 -1.91
C GLY A 9 16.58 -1.69 -0.85
N SER A 10 15.55 -2.08 -0.11
CA SER A 10 15.66 -3.11 0.92
C SER A 10 16.00 -4.50 0.34
N PHE A 11 15.30 -4.93 -0.71
CA PHE A 11 15.60 -6.20 -1.39
C PHE A 11 16.95 -6.14 -2.10
N GLY A 12 17.30 -5.00 -2.72
CA GLY A 12 18.59 -4.79 -3.36
C GLY A 12 19.75 -4.93 -2.40
N ILE A 13 19.65 -4.39 -1.18
CA ILE A 13 20.68 -4.55 -0.14
C ILE A 13 20.87 -6.03 0.21
N VAL A 14 19.77 -6.77 0.42
CA VAL A 14 19.84 -8.21 0.74
C VAL A 14 20.49 -8.99 -0.40
N ILE A 15 20.12 -8.71 -1.65
CA ILE A 15 20.71 -9.36 -2.84
C ILE A 15 22.20 -9.05 -2.93
N VAL A 16 22.61 -7.79 -2.73
CA VAL A 16 24.03 -7.40 -2.75
C VAL A 16 24.82 -8.13 -1.67
N ILE A 17 24.27 -8.26 -0.46
CA ILE A 17 24.89 -9.03 0.63
C ILE A 17 25.04 -10.50 0.26
N LEU A 18 24.02 -11.11 -0.36
CA LEU A 18 24.07 -12.52 -0.79
C LEU A 18 25.10 -12.75 -1.90
N ILE A 19 25.16 -11.86 -2.89
CA ILE A 19 26.15 -11.92 -3.98
C ILE A 19 27.55 -11.76 -3.39
N PHE A 20 27.75 -10.76 -2.52
CA PHE A 20 29.02 -10.52 -1.86
C PHE A 20 29.48 -11.74 -1.04
N LEU A 21 28.59 -12.32 -0.24
CA LEU A 21 28.87 -13.54 0.53
C LEU A 21 29.27 -14.71 -0.37
N SER A 22 28.58 -14.88 -1.50
CA SER A 22 28.86 -15.95 -2.46
C SER A 22 30.22 -15.77 -3.12
N ILE A 23 30.51 -14.56 -3.62
CA ILE A 23 31.80 -14.23 -4.24
C ILE A 23 32.94 -14.39 -3.22
N PHE A 24 32.78 -13.83 -2.02
CA PHE A 24 33.76 -13.94 -0.95
C PHE A 24 34.04 -15.40 -0.57
N SER A 25 32.99 -16.21 -0.45
CA SER A 25 33.12 -17.64 -0.16
C SER A 25 33.86 -18.40 -1.26
N VAL A 26 33.56 -18.13 -2.53
CA VAL A 26 34.23 -18.79 -3.66
C VAL A 26 35.71 -18.42 -3.70
N ILE A 27 36.05 -17.13 -3.62
CA ILE A 27 37.46 -16.67 -3.63
C ILE A 27 38.26 -17.33 -2.49
N LYS A 28 37.69 -17.37 -1.28
CA LYS A 28 38.36 -17.98 -0.13
C LYS A 28 38.44 -19.51 -0.19
N MET A 29 37.50 -20.15 -0.88
CA MET A 29 37.57 -21.59 -1.10
C MET A 29 38.65 -21.94 -2.12
N THR A 30 38.79 -21.16 -3.20
CA THR A 30 39.85 -21.36 -4.20
C THR A 30 41.24 -21.22 -3.59
N GLU A 31 41.45 -20.28 -2.67
CA GLU A 31 42.71 -20.13 -1.93
C GLU A 31 43.06 -21.38 -1.09
N ILE A 32 42.06 -21.98 -0.43
CA ILE A 32 42.26 -23.25 0.31
C ILE A 32 42.54 -24.41 -0.64
N ASP A 33 41.86 -24.46 -1.78
CA ASP A 33 42.01 -25.54 -2.77
C ASP A 33 43.42 -25.54 -3.39
N GLU A 34 43.98 -24.37 -3.68
CA GLU A 34 45.36 -24.21 -4.15
C GLU A 34 46.38 -24.67 -3.10
N ASP A 35 46.23 -24.25 -1.84
CA ASP A 35 47.09 -24.68 -0.72
C ASP A 35 47.03 -26.20 -0.51
N TYR A 36 45.83 -26.78 -0.59
CA TYR A 36 45.61 -28.20 -0.40
C TYR A 36 46.21 -29.02 -1.56
N SER A 37 46.04 -28.55 -2.79
CA SER A 37 46.63 -29.16 -3.98
C SER A 37 48.15 -29.10 -3.94
N TYR A 38 48.74 -27.99 -3.45
CA TYR A 38 50.20 -27.91 -3.26
C TYR A 38 50.72 -28.99 -2.28
N VAL A 39 50.01 -29.23 -1.18
CA VAL A 39 50.41 -30.26 -0.19
C VAL A 39 50.26 -31.67 -0.77
N ILE A 40 49.12 -31.98 -1.39
CA ILE A 40 48.82 -33.33 -1.88
C ILE A 40 49.55 -33.65 -3.18
N ASP A 41 49.45 -32.80 -4.21
CA ASP A 41 50.00 -33.13 -5.53
C ASP A 41 51.50 -32.84 -5.60
N GLY A 42 52.01 -31.90 -4.81
CA GLY A 42 53.42 -31.53 -4.78
C GLY A 42 54.20 -32.20 -3.66
N ALA A 43 53.88 -31.84 -2.41
CA ALA A 43 54.71 -32.20 -1.27
C ALA A 43 54.66 -33.70 -0.92
N VAL A 44 53.49 -34.34 -1.01
CA VAL A 44 53.36 -35.80 -0.82
C VAL A 44 54.08 -36.55 -1.94
N PHE A 45 53.91 -36.14 -3.20
CA PHE A 45 54.60 -36.74 -4.34
C PHE A 45 56.12 -36.72 -4.13
N ASN A 46 56.69 -35.55 -3.85
CA ASN A 46 58.13 -35.42 -3.57
C ASN A 46 58.61 -36.31 -2.41
N ALA A 47 57.82 -36.42 -1.33
CA ALA A 47 58.17 -37.28 -0.20
C ALA A 47 58.12 -38.77 -0.57
N MET A 48 57.17 -39.20 -1.41
CA MET A 48 57.08 -40.56 -1.93
C MET A 48 58.28 -40.91 -2.82
N GLU A 49 58.68 -39.99 -3.72
CA GLU A 49 59.85 -40.20 -4.58
C GLU A 49 61.15 -40.28 -3.76
N LEU A 50 61.31 -39.41 -2.76
CA LEU A 50 62.45 -39.52 -1.82
C LEU A 50 62.46 -40.85 -1.06
N SER A 51 61.29 -41.37 -0.67
CA SER A 51 61.18 -42.67 -0.02
C SER A 51 61.52 -43.83 -0.96
N ALA A 52 61.18 -43.73 -2.25
CA ALA A 52 61.59 -44.69 -3.26
C ALA A 52 63.12 -44.69 -3.46
N ILE A 53 63.75 -43.50 -3.53
CA ILE A 53 65.21 -43.37 -3.60
C ILE A 53 65.85 -43.97 -2.34
N GLN A 54 65.29 -43.73 -1.16
CA GLN A 54 65.77 -44.31 0.10
C GLN A 54 65.71 -45.85 0.08
N ASN A 55 64.62 -46.41 -0.42
CA ASN A 55 64.47 -47.86 -0.54
C ASN A 55 65.51 -48.44 -1.52
N ALA A 56 65.65 -47.85 -2.71
CA ALA A 56 66.62 -48.28 -3.70
C ALA A 56 68.07 -48.12 -3.21
N THR A 57 68.39 -47.06 -2.46
CA THR A 57 69.69 -46.85 -1.81
C THR A 57 69.99 -47.92 -0.75
N SER A 58 68.96 -48.38 -0.05
CA SER A 58 69.09 -49.47 0.92
C SER A 58 69.39 -50.79 0.19
N LEU A 59 68.70 -51.05 -0.92
CA LEU A 59 68.84 -52.26 -1.73
C LEU A 59 70.16 -52.30 -2.51
N GLN A 60 70.63 -51.20 -3.11
CA GLN A 60 71.95 -51.16 -3.79
C GLN A 60 73.08 -51.53 -2.83
N GLY A 61 73.01 -51.06 -1.58
CA GLY A 61 73.99 -51.39 -0.54
C GLY A 61 73.89 -52.84 -0.06
N LEU A 62 72.71 -53.47 -0.16
CA LEU A 62 72.54 -54.89 0.11
C LEU A 62 73.13 -55.75 -1.01
N TYR A 63 72.83 -55.42 -2.27
CA TYR A 63 73.27 -56.20 -3.42
C TYR A 63 74.78 -56.15 -3.63
N ILE A 64 75.43 -54.99 -3.47
CA ILE A 64 76.90 -54.96 -3.58
C ILE A 64 77.59 -55.80 -2.50
N ARG A 65 77.08 -55.81 -1.26
CA ARG A 65 77.59 -56.68 -0.19
C ARG A 65 77.33 -58.15 -0.49
N SER A 66 76.15 -58.47 -1.02
CA SER A 66 75.78 -59.83 -1.41
C SER A 66 76.69 -60.35 -2.52
N TYR A 67 77.01 -59.50 -3.51
CA TYR A 67 77.94 -59.82 -4.58
C TYR A 67 79.36 -60.07 -4.07
N VAL A 68 79.90 -59.22 -3.19
CA VAL A 68 81.23 -59.45 -2.59
C VAL A 68 81.29 -60.76 -1.80
N LEU A 69 80.17 -61.19 -1.19
CA LEU A 69 80.10 -62.42 -0.39
C LEU A 69 79.84 -63.69 -1.20
N ARG A 70 78.99 -63.61 -2.25
CA ARG A 70 78.50 -64.78 -3.00
C ARG A 70 79.03 -64.86 -4.43
N GLN A 71 79.50 -63.74 -4.98
CA GLN A 71 79.94 -63.57 -6.37
C GLN A 71 78.87 -64.00 -7.39
N ASP A 72 77.60 -63.80 -7.05
CA ASP A 72 76.46 -64.17 -7.87
C ASP A 72 76.13 -63.04 -8.87
N PRO A 73 76.14 -63.29 -10.20
CA PRO A 73 75.85 -62.26 -11.20
C PRO A 73 74.45 -61.62 -11.05
N THR A 74 73.50 -62.32 -10.44
CA THR A 74 72.15 -61.79 -10.20
C THR A 74 72.14 -60.62 -9.21
N ASP A 75 73.13 -60.54 -8.31
CA ASP A 75 73.31 -59.40 -7.42
C ASP A 75 73.75 -58.15 -8.20
N ILE A 76 74.57 -58.30 -9.25
CA ILE A 76 75.00 -57.19 -10.11
C ILE A 76 73.85 -56.67 -10.97
N GLU A 77 73.03 -57.58 -11.52
CA GLU A 77 71.82 -57.20 -12.25
C GLU A 77 70.89 -56.39 -11.35
N SER A 78 70.59 -56.90 -10.15
CA SER A 78 69.72 -56.24 -9.17
C SER A 78 70.30 -54.89 -8.71
N LEU A 79 71.62 -54.82 -8.46
CA LEU A 79 72.33 -53.58 -8.14
C LEU A 79 72.19 -52.54 -9.25
N THR A 80 72.35 -52.97 -10.50
CA THR A 80 72.23 -52.10 -11.68
C THR A 80 70.82 -51.54 -11.78
N THR A 81 69.79 -52.37 -11.63
CA THR A 81 68.39 -51.93 -11.58
C THR A 81 68.15 -50.87 -10.50
N GLN A 82 68.70 -51.05 -9.29
CA GLN A 82 68.54 -50.04 -8.23
C GLN A 82 69.26 -48.73 -8.56
N ARG A 83 70.46 -48.79 -9.16
CA ARG A 83 71.20 -47.59 -9.60
C ARG A 83 70.42 -46.82 -10.67
N GLU A 84 69.80 -47.53 -11.62
CA GLU A 84 68.94 -46.94 -12.65
C GLU A 84 67.69 -46.29 -12.05
N THR A 85 67.02 -46.98 -11.12
CA THR A 85 65.87 -46.43 -10.39
C THR A 85 66.25 -45.15 -9.62
N ILE A 86 67.40 -45.13 -8.94
CA ILE A 86 67.88 -43.93 -8.23
C ILE A 86 68.10 -42.78 -9.22
N ALA A 87 68.78 -43.04 -10.34
CA ALA A 87 69.05 -42.03 -11.35
C ALA A 87 67.76 -41.46 -11.97
N GLU A 88 66.81 -42.32 -12.33
CA GLU A 88 65.49 -41.95 -12.84
C GLU A 88 64.74 -41.06 -11.84
N LYS A 89 64.62 -41.52 -10.60
CA LYS A 89 63.88 -40.83 -9.54
C LYS A 89 64.51 -39.50 -9.15
N ILE A 90 65.84 -39.40 -9.13
CA ILE A 90 66.56 -38.13 -8.98
C ILE A 90 66.22 -37.17 -10.13
N GLY A 91 66.12 -37.69 -11.37
CA GLY A 91 65.73 -36.90 -12.54
C GLY A 91 64.30 -36.37 -12.46
N GLU A 92 63.36 -37.16 -11.93
CA GLU A 92 61.96 -36.75 -11.73
C GLU A 92 61.82 -35.60 -10.73
N ILE A 93 62.61 -35.60 -9.64
CA ILE A 93 62.49 -34.59 -8.57
C ILE A 93 63.38 -33.36 -8.77
N GLU A 94 64.36 -33.40 -9.67
CA GLU A 94 65.34 -32.32 -9.86
C GLU A 94 64.69 -30.96 -10.17
N GLY A 95 63.64 -30.94 -11.00
CA GLY A 95 62.91 -29.73 -11.34
C GLY A 95 61.84 -29.31 -10.33
N LEU A 96 61.55 -30.15 -9.33
CA LEU A 96 60.44 -29.96 -8.40
C LEU A 96 60.87 -29.17 -7.15
N PHE A 97 62.16 -29.19 -6.81
CA PHE A 97 62.68 -28.51 -5.62
C PHE A 97 62.97 -27.03 -5.88
N ARG A 98 62.14 -26.17 -5.25
CA ARG A 98 62.23 -24.70 -5.37
C ARG A 98 62.99 -24.03 -4.24
N THR A 99 63.24 -24.71 -3.12
CA THR A 99 63.92 -24.11 -1.97
C THR A 99 65.43 -24.29 -2.07
N ALA A 100 66.19 -23.27 -1.70
CA ALA A 100 67.66 -23.31 -1.73
C ALA A 100 68.23 -24.51 -0.96
N LYS A 101 67.65 -24.82 0.22
CA LYS A 101 68.04 -25.97 1.04
C LYS A 101 67.84 -27.31 0.31
N MET A 102 66.72 -27.52 -0.37
CA MET A 102 66.48 -28.77 -1.11
C MET A 102 67.37 -28.90 -2.34
N GLN A 103 67.67 -27.79 -3.02
CA GLN A 103 68.59 -27.78 -4.16
C GLN A 103 70.04 -28.10 -3.73
N GLU A 104 70.46 -27.57 -2.58
CA GLU A 104 71.75 -27.90 -1.97
C GLU A 104 71.80 -29.38 -1.59
N GLN A 105 70.79 -29.90 -0.89
CA GLN A 105 70.73 -31.32 -0.52
C GLN A 105 70.67 -32.26 -1.73
N LEU A 106 69.95 -31.89 -2.79
CA LEU A 106 69.93 -32.64 -4.04
C LEU A 106 71.32 -32.67 -4.71
N SER A 107 72.06 -31.57 -4.67
CA SER A 107 73.42 -31.51 -5.22
C SER A 107 74.36 -32.44 -4.45
N ILE A 108 74.29 -32.41 -3.12
CA ILE A 108 75.05 -33.33 -2.25
C ILE A 108 74.66 -34.79 -2.53
N LEU A 109 73.36 -35.08 -2.68
CA LEU A 109 72.86 -36.42 -3.00
C LEU A 109 73.47 -36.93 -4.32
N LYS A 110 73.47 -36.10 -5.37
CA LYS A 110 74.06 -36.45 -6.67
C LYS A 110 75.56 -36.69 -6.60
N GLU A 111 76.29 -35.85 -5.89
CA GLU A 111 77.74 -35.99 -5.70
C GLU A 111 78.07 -37.30 -4.96
N GLN A 112 77.36 -37.59 -3.87
CA GLN A 112 77.55 -38.82 -3.10
C GLN A 112 77.16 -40.08 -3.90
N GLN A 113 76.11 -40.02 -4.73
CA GLN A 113 75.75 -41.12 -5.62
C GLN A 113 76.82 -41.36 -6.69
N ALA A 114 77.43 -40.30 -7.24
CA ALA A 114 78.53 -40.43 -8.20
C ALA A 114 79.78 -41.07 -7.57
N LEU A 115 80.14 -40.65 -6.35
CA LEU A 115 81.24 -41.27 -5.58
C LEU A 115 80.94 -42.75 -5.28
N TYR A 116 79.74 -43.05 -4.78
CA TYR A 116 79.33 -44.43 -4.53
C TYR A 116 79.41 -45.30 -5.78
N ASN A 117 78.93 -44.80 -6.92
CA ASN A 117 79.00 -45.50 -8.19
C ASN A 117 80.46 -45.82 -8.59
N GLY A 118 81.37 -44.87 -8.44
CA GLY A 118 82.80 -45.07 -8.72
C GLY A 118 83.42 -46.13 -7.81
N TYR A 119 83.17 -46.06 -6.50
CA TYR A 119 83.65 -47.08 -5.55
C TYR A 119 83.09 -48.47 -5.85
N VAL A 120 81.81 -48.55 -6.23
CA VAL A 120 81.17 -49.82 -6.61
C VAL A 120 81.82 -50.42 -7.85
N GLU A 121 82.16 -49.61 -8.85
CA GLU A 121 82.85 -50.09 -10.05
C GLU A 121 84.24 -50.66 -9.72
N GLU A 122 84.98 -50.03 -8.79
CA GLU A 122 86.24 -50.57 -8.29
C GLU A 122 86.05 -51.86 -7.48
N VAL A 123 85.00 -51.94 -6.64
CA VAL A 123 84.65 -53.18 -5.91
C VAL A 123 84.37 -54.32 -6.89
N ILE A 124 83.57 -54.09 -7.92
CA ILE A 124 83.24 -55.10 -8.93
C ILE A 124 84.51 -55.55 -9.65
N ALA A 125 85.34 -54.61 -10.11
CA ALA A 125 86.60 -54.92 -10.77
C ALA A 125 87.54 -55.74 -9.88
N TYR A 126 87.64 -55.44 -8.58
CA TYR A 126 88.46 -56.23 -7.66
C TYR A 126 87.91 -57.65 -7.44
N VAL A 127 86.58 -57.83 -7.37
CA VAL A 127 85.97 -59.17 -7.29
C VAL A 127 86.20 -59.97 -8.57
N ASP A 128 86.01 -59.36 -9.73
CA ASP A 128 86.21 -60.00 -11.05
C ASP A 128 87.69 -60.42 -11.29
N ASN A 129 88.64 -59.75 -10.63
CA ASN A 129 90.08 -60.07 -10.68
C ASN A 129 90.56 -60.96 -9.51
N ASP A 130 89.64 -61.57 -8.74
CA ASP A 130 89.92 -62.39 -7.56
C ASP A 130 90.64 -61.64 -6.40
N GLU A 131 90.68 -60.31 -6.41
CA GLU A 131 91.32 -59.46 -5.40
C GLU A 131 90.38 -59.16 -4.20
N THR A 132 89.88 -60.21 -3.55
CA THR A 132 88.80 -60.11 -2.53
C THR A 132 89.13 -59.19 -1.34
N ASP A 133 90.38 -59.15 -0.86
CA ASP A 133 90.78 -58.27 0.25
C ASP A 133 90.69 -56.78 -0.14
N ARG A 134 91.04 -56.44 -1.39
CA ARG A 134 90.93 -55.08 -1.92
C ARG A 134 89.47 -54.70 -2.15
N ALA A 135 88.66 -55.62 -2.69
CA ALA A 135 87.22 -55.44 -2.81
C ALA A 135 86.56 -55.18 -1.45
N TYR A 136 86.94 -55.94 -0.41
CA TYR A 136 86.44 -55.76 0.95
C TYR A 136 86.84 -54.38 1.49
N ASN A 137 88.12 -54.01 1.38
CA ASN A 137 88.58 -52.71 1.86
C ASN A 137 87.86 -51.55 1.14
N MET A 138 87.75 -51.62 -0.20
CA MET A 138 87.04 -50.61 -0.99
C MET A 138 85.56 -50.52 -0.60
N LEU A 139 84.90 -51.66 -0.40
CA LEU A 139 83.51 -51.72 0.02
C LEU A 139 83.31 -51.05 1.39
N PHE A 140 84.06 -51.46 2.41
CA PHE A 140 83.79 -51.05 3.79
C PHE A 140 84.37 -49.68 4.17
N GLU A 141 85.51 -49.28 3.60
CA GLU A 141 86.13 -47.98 3.88
C GLU A 141 85.56 -46.84 3.03
N PHE A 142 85.03 -47.13 1.83
CA PHE A 142 84.57 -46.09 0.90
C PHE A 142 83.10 -46.23 0.50
N ALA A 143 82.69 -47.35 -0.12
CA ALA A 143 81.33 -47.48 -0.64
C ALA A 143 80.26 -47.49 0.47
N VAL A 144 80.50 -48.17 1.60
CA VAL A 144 79.56 -48.21 2.72
C VAL A 144 79.38 -46.83 3.38
N PRO A 145 80.44 -46.07 3.70
CA PRO A 145 80.32 -44.69 4.15
C PRO A 145 79.61 -43.78 3.15
N ALA A 146 79.91 -43.88 1.85
CA ALA A 146 79.21 -43.11 0.82
C ALA A 146 77.71 -43.42 0.80
N ASN A 147 77.33 -44.70 0.83
CA ASN A 147 75.92 -45.12 0.90
C ASN A 147 75.23 -44.63 2.18
N ARG A 148 75.95 -44.58 3.31
CA ARG A 148 75.42 -44.03 4.56
C ARG A 148 75.17 -42.52 4.45
N ASN A 149 76.07 -41.78 3.81
CA ASN A 149 75.90 -40.33 3.58
C ASN A 149 74.72 -40.04 2.66
N ILE A 150 74.51 -40.85 1.61
CA ILE A 150 73.32 -40.80 0.74
C ILE A 150 72.05 -40.97 1.59
N GLN A 151 71.98 -42.03 2.41
CA GLN A 151 70.84 -42.30 3.28
C GLN A 151 70.57 -41.17 4.28
N GLN A 152 71.61 -40.60 4.89
CA GLN A 152 71.48 -39.46 5.80
C GLN A 152 70.97 -38.21 5.10
N THR A 153 71.43 -37.96 3.87
CA THR A 153 70.99 -36.82 3.05
C THR A 153 69.50 -36.97 2.69
N ILE A 154 69.08 -38.15 2.23
CA ILE A 154 67.67 -38.44 1.90
C ILE A 154 66.79 -38.32 3.14
N ASN A 155 67.21 -38.85 4.30
CA ASN A 155 66.48 -38.69 5.55
C ASN A 155 66.28 -37.21 5.91
N GLY A 156 67.33 -36.40 5.80
CA GLY A 156 67.23 -34.96 6.05
C GLY A 156 66.28 -34.24 5.08
N MET A 157 66.23 -34.67 3.82
CA MET A 157 65.29 -34.15 2.82
C MET A 157 63.84 -34.56 3.15
N VAL A 158 63.59 -35.82 3.51
CA VAL A 158 62.27 -36.33 3.91
C VAL A 158 61.77 -35.61 5.17
N ASP A 159 62.62 -35.45 6.19
CA ASP A 159 62.28 -34.74 7.43
C ASP A 159 61.94 -33.28 7.16
N PHE A 160 62.72 -32.60 6.30
CA PHE A 160 62.44 -31.23 5.90
C PHE A 160 61.13 -31.10 5.12
N GLN A 161 60.84 -32.05 4.21
CA GLN A 161 59.58 -32.08 3.46
C GLN A 161 58.39 -32.29 4.39
N LYS A 162 58.52 -33.18 5.38
CA LYS A 162 57.51 -33.47 6.40
C LYS A 162 57.26 -32.28 7.32
N GLU A 163 58.31 -31.56 7.72
CA GLU A 163 58.20 -30.34 8.53
C GLU A 163 57.46 -29.23 7.78
N GLN A 164 57.78 -29.03 6.49
CA GLN A 164 57.06 -28.09 5.63
C GLN A 164 55.59 -28.48 5.50
N MET A 165 55.28 -29.74 5.17
CA MET A 165 53.90 -30.22 5.07
C MET A 165 53.10 -29.99 6.35
N ASN A 166 53.68 -30.28 7.52
CA ASN A 166 53.03 -30.06 8.81
C ASN A 166 52.81 -28.57 9.10
N THR A 167 53.74 -27.71 8.69
CA THR A 167 53.62 -26.26 8.86
C THR A 167 52.53 -25.70 7.95
N THR A 168 52.58 -26.01 6.65
CA THR A 168 51.56 -25.62 5.67
C THR A 168 50.19 -26.14 6.09
N SER A 169 50.05 -27.42 6.46
CA SER A 169 48.77 -27.99 6.92
C SER A 169 48.19 -27.25 8.14
N LYS A 170 49.03 -26.87 9.12
CA LYS A 170 48.61 -26.06 10.27
C LYS A 170 48.17 -24.66 9.86
N GLU A 171 48.90 -24.02 8.94
CA GLU A 171 48.56 -22.70 8.41
C GLU A 171 47.24 -22.74 7.62
N THR A 172 47.07 -23.69 6.71
CA THR A 172 45.82 -23.91 5.96
C THR A 172 44.65 -24.18 6.90
N THR A 173 44.83 -24.97 7.96
CA THR A 173 43.77 -25.21 8.96
C THR A 173 43.41 -23.94 9.72
N LYS A 174 44.39 -23.12 10.10
CA LYS A 174 44.14 -21.82 10.75
C LYS A 174 43.42 -20.86 9.80
N SER A 175 43.86 -20.76 8.55
CA SER A 175 43.22 -19.95 7.51
C SER A 175 41.78 -20.39 7.28
N ALA A 176 41.51 -21.70 7.17
CA ALA A 176 40.16 -22.24 7.04
C ALA A 176 39.26 -21.87 8.23
N ASN A 177 39.78 -21.91 9.46
CA ASN A 177 39.02 -21.49 10.64
C ASN A 177 38.75 -19.98 10.65
N MET A 178 39.72 -19.15 10.26
CA MET A 178 39.50 -17.70 10.12
C MET A 178 38.46 -17.38 9.04
N ILE A 179 38.47 -18.11 7.92
CA ILE A 179 37.46 -17.99 6.85
C ILE A 179 36.08 -18.37 7.40
N LYS A 180 35.95 -19.48 8.13
CA LYS A 180 34.68 -19.88 8.78
C LYS A 180 34.15 -18.81 9.73
N ILE A 181 35.00 -18.28 10.62
CA ILE A 181 34.61 -17.22 11.56
C ILE A 181 34.18 -15.95 10.80
N SER A 182 34.91 -15.58 9.74
CA SER A 182 34.58 -14.43 8.91
C SER A 182 33.23 -14.60 8.21
N LEU A 183 32.97 -15.77 7.61
CA LEU A 183 31.69 -16.09 6.96
C LEU A 183 30.53 -16.04 7.96
N ILE A 184 30.69 -16.63 9.14
CA ILE A 184 29.68 -16.56 10.21
C ILE A 184 29.44 -15.11 10.61
N THR A 185 30.50 -14.33 10.82
CA THR A 185 30.40 -12.92 11.24
C THR A 185 29.65 -12.08 10.20
N ILE A 186 30.02 -12.20 8.92
CA ILE A 186 29.34 -11.48 7.82
C ILE A 186 27.89 -11.94 7.70
N SER A 187 27.61 -13.24 7.86
CA SER A 187 26.23 -13.78 7.83
C SER A 187 25.37 -13.25 8.97
N VAL A 188 25.92 -13.16 10.19
CA VAL A 188 25.22 -12.56 11.34
C VAL A 188 24.93 -11.08 11.08
N ILE A 189 25.92 -10.32 10.62
CA ILE A 189 25.74 -8.90 10.29
C ILE A 189 24.69 -8.73 9.19
N GLY A 190 24.75 -9.53 8.12
CA GLY A 190 23.78 -9.52 7.03
C GLY A 190 22.36 -9.85 7.51
N THR A 191 22.23 -10.81 8.43
CA THR A 191 20.95 -11.17 9.05
C THR A 191 20.39 -10.03 9.89
N LEU A 192 21.22 -9.38 10.72
CA LEU A 192 20.81 -8.22 11.52
C LEU A 192 20.34 -7.06 10.63
N ILE A 193 21.02 -6.80 9.51
CA ILE A 193 20.60 -5.81 8.53
C ILE A 193 19.25 -6.20 7.91
N ALA A 194 19.08 -7.46 7.51
CA ALA A 194 17.82 -7.93 6.95
C ALA A 194 16.64 -7.79 7.95
N VAL A 195 16.86 -8.13 9.22
CA VAL A 195 15.87 -7.95 10.29
C VAL A 195 15.55 -6.47 10.50
N ALA A 196 16.56 -5.60 10.54
CA ALA A 196 16.37 -4.15 10.67
C ALA A 196 15.56 -3.58 9.49
N LEU A 197 15.84 -4.03 8.26
CA LEU A 197 15.08 -3.66 7.06
C LEU A 197 13.63 -4.17 7.12
N ALA A 198 13.40 -5.40 7.58
CA ALA A 198 12.07 -5.96 7.74
C ALA A 198 11.23 -5.18 8.77
N ILE A 199 11.84 -4.82 9.90
CA ILE A 199 11.21 -3.96 10.91
C ILE A 199 10.92 -2.58 10.32
N PHE A 200 11.87 -1.99 9.58
CA PHE A 200 11.69 -0.70 8.92
C PHE A 200 10.50 -0.72 7.95
N ILE A 201 10.37 -1.74 7.10
CA ILE A 201 9.24 -1.92 6.17
C ILE A 201 7.93 -2.09 6.96
N THR A 202 7.92 -2.93 7.99
CA THR A 202 6.73 -3.21 8.79
C THR A 202 6.21 -1.93 9.47
N LEU A 203 7.10 -1.12 10.05
CA LEU A 203 6.74 0.10 10.76
C LEU A 203 6.32 1.23 9.82
N ASN A 204 6.93 1.36 8.66
CA ASN A 204 6.73 2.51 7.76
C ASN A 204 5.75 2.24 6.61
N ILE A 205 5.41 0.98 6.33
CA ILE A 205 4.53 0.62 5.21
C ILE A 205 3.36 -0.20 5.74
N THR A 206 3.63 -1.37 6.30
CA THR A 206 2.58 -2.33 6.69
C THR A 206 1.66 -1.78 7.79
N ARG A 207 2.21 -1.21 8.87
CA ARG A 207 1.41 -0.66 9.98
C ARG A 207 0.51 0.51 9.57
N PRO A 208 1.01 1.57 8.88
CA PRO A 208 0.16 2.66 8.40
C PRO A 208 -0.94 2.19 7.44
N LEU A 209 -0.62 1.28 6.51
CA LEU A 209 -1.63 0.71 5.60
C LEU A 209 -2.72 -0.03 6.38
N HIS A 210 -2.33 -0.86 7.36
CA HIS A 210 -3.31 -1.59 8.15
C HIS A 210 -4.22 -0.65 8.96
N ARG A 211 -3.67 0.47 9.48
CA ARG A 211 -4.48 1.51 10.14
C ARG A 211 -5.49 2.16 9.19
N LEU A 212 -5.07 2.50 7.97
CA LEU A 212 -5.96 3.04 6.94
C LEU A 212 -7.07 2.04 6.58
N THR A 213 -6.73 0.76 6.41
CA THR A 213 -7.71 -0.29 6.13
C THR A 213 -8.72 -0.44 7.26
N ASN A 214 -8.27 -0.42 8.51
CA ASN A 214 -9.17 -0.52 9.67
C ASN A 214 -10.09 0.71 9.77
N ALA A 215 -9.55 1.92 9.62
CA ALA A 215 -10.35 3.14 9.62
C ALA A 215 -11.39 3.15 8.47
N ALA A 216 -11.01 2.64 7.29
CA ALA A 216 -11.94 2.51 6.17
C ALA A 216 -13.10 1.55 6.49
N HIS A 217 -12.84 0.44 7.18
CA HIS A 217 -13.90 -0.46 7.65
C HIS A 217 -14.84 0.22 8.66
N VAL A 218 -14.32 1.06 9.55
CA VAL A 218 -15.15 1.82 10.51
C VAL A 218 -16.07 2.80 9.78
N ILE A 219 -15.54 3.56 8.82
CA ILE A 219 -16.34 4.46 7.98
C ILE A 219 -17.38 3.69 7.15
N ALA A 220 -17.02 2.52 6.62
CA ALA A 220 -17.95 1.68 5.86
C ALA A 220 -19.14 1.19 6.71
N ASN A 221 -18.98 1.09 8.03
CA ASN A 221 -20.06 0.81 8.98
C ASN A 221 -20.86 2.06 9.39
N GLY A 222 -20.54 3.23 8.85
CA GLY A 222 -21.24 4.50 9.09
C GLY A 222 -20.73 5.29 10.31
N ASP A 223 -19.66 4.87 10.97
CA ASP A 223 -19.07 5.63 12.07
C ASP A 223 -17.94 6.55 11.58
N LEU A 224 -18.17 7.86 11.68
CA LEU A 224 -17.22 8.91 11.25
C LEU A 224 -16.53 9.61 12.42
N ARG A 225 -16.77 9.13 13.65
CA ARG A 225 -16.33 9.80 14.89
C ARG A 225 -14.88 9.47 15.28
N GLU A 226 -14.29 8.43 14.69
CA GLU A 226 -12.90 8.08 14.95
C GLU A 226 -11.94 9.21 14.56
N GLU A 227 -10.80 9.29 15.25
CA GLU A 227 -9.76 10.27 14.95
C GLU A 227 -9.18 10.09 13.55
N ASP A 228 -8.57 11.15 13.02
CA ASP A 228 -7.89 11.10 11.73
C ASP A 228 -6.71 10.13 11.76
N VAL A 229 -6.48 9.46 10.62
CA VAL A 229 -5.35 8.55 10.49
C VAL A 229 -4.08 9.37 10.32
N HIS A 230 -3.30 9.48 11.39
CA HIS A 230 -2.05 10.24 11.39
C HIS A 230 -0.87 9.37 10.92
N VAL A 231 -0.36 9.70 9.73
CA VAL A 231 0.86 9.11 9.16
C VAL A 231 1.94 10.18 9.08
N LYS A 232 3.09 9.93 9.71
CA LYS A 232 4.21 10.88 9.77
C LYS A 232 5.09 10.90 8.52
N THR A 233 4.94 9.93 7.61
CA THR A 233 5.79 9.81 6.42
C THR A 233 5.38 10.81 5.34
N LYS A 234 6.35 11.34 4.60
CA LYS A 234 6.15 12.26 3.45
C LYS A 234 6.21 11.51 2.12
N ASP A 235 5.65 10.31 2.08
CA ASP A 235 5.62 9.43 0.90
C ASP A 235 4.18 9.15 0.49
N GLU A 236 3.98 8.24 -0.45
CA GLU A 236 2.65 7.91 -0.99
C GLU A 236 1.68 7.41 0.09
N ILE A 237 2.19 6.85 1.19
CA ILE A 237 1.34 6.43 2.32
C ILE A 237 0.84 7.67 3.09
N GLY A 238 1.69 8.68 3.26
CA GLY A 238 1.28 9.95 3.87
C GLY A 238 0.27 10.71 3.01
N GLU A 239 0.50 10.73 1.70
CA GLU A 239 -0.44 11.32 0.73
C GLU A 239 -1.78 10.58 0.72
N LEU A 240 -1.76 9.24 0.73
CA LEU A 240 -2.96 8.41 0.84
C LEU A 240 -3.71 8.68 2.14
N ALA A 241 -3.01 8.83 3.27
CA ALA A 241 -3.64 9.15 4.55
C ALA A 241 -4.29 10.55 4.54
N ALA A 242 -3.63 11.54 3.94
CA ALA A 242 -4.20 12.88 3.79
C ALA A 242 -5.46 12.86 2.91
N ALA A 243 -5.42 12.17 1.77
CA ALA A 243 -6.57 12.01 0.89
C ALA A 243 -7.73 11.25 1.59
N PHE A 244 -7.42 10.22 2.37
CA PHE A 244 -8.40 9.48 3.16
C PHE A 244 -9.09 10.36 4.21
N ASN A 245 -8.33 11.17 4.96
CA ASN A 245 -8.89 12.08 5.96
C ASN A 245 -9.77 13.17 5.30
N ALA A 246 -9.36 13.69 4.14
CA ALA A 246 -10.17 14.65 3.38
C ALA A 246 -11.50 14.05 2.90
N MET A 247 -11.49 12.77 2.47
CA MET A 247 -12.70 12.02 2.13
C MET A 247 -13.62 11.85 3.35
N LYS A 248 -13.08 11.44 4.51
CA LYS A 248 -13.82 11.32 5.77
C LYS A 248 -14.50 12.64 6.15
N ALA A 249 -13.74 13.74 6.13
CA ALA A 249 -14.27 15.07 6.46
C ALA A 249 -15.39 15.51 5.50
N SER A 250 -15.22 15.26 4.20
CA SER A 250 -16.24 15.56 3.19
C SER A 250 -17.52 14.75 3.42
N LEU A 251 -17.40 13.47 3.74
CA LEU A 251 -18.54 12.61 4.05
C LEU A 251 -19.27 13.05 5.33
N SER A 252 -18.52 13.42 6.38
CA SER A 252 -19.09 13.97 7.61
C SER A 252 -19.87 15.27 7.36
N ASN A 253 -19.33 16.18 6.54
CA ASN A 253 -20.01 17.42 6.18
C ASN A 253 -21.28 17.15 5.37
N LEU A 254 -21.26 16.20 4.44
CA LEU A 254 -22.44 15.81 3.68
C LEU A 254 -23.54 15.27 4.60
N ILE A 255 -23.23 14.37 5.53
CA ILE A 255 -24.21 13.82 6.48
C ILE A 255 -24.77 14.92 7.39
N SER A 256 -23.93 15.83 7.88
CA SER A 256 -24.37 16.98 8.70
C SER A 256 -25.35 17.88 7.93
N ASN A 257 -25.02 18.23 6.68
CA ASN A 257 -25.89 19.04 5.82
C ASN A 257 -27.22 18.33 5.51
N VAL A 258 -27.20 17.02 5.26
CA VAL A 258 -28.43 16.23 5.09
C VAL A 258 -29.28 16.27 6.35
N SER A 259 -28.68 16.10 7.53
CA SER A 259 -29.40 16.17 8.81
C SER A 259 -30.05 17.54 9.05
N LEU A 260 -29.34 18.64 8.74
CA LEU A 260 -29.89 20.00 8.84
C LEU A 260 -31.06 20.22 7.88
N ASN A 261 -30.94 19.75 6.65
CA ASN A 261 -32.00 19.83 5.65
C ASN A 261 -33.22 19.01 6.05
N VAL A 262 -33.03 17.80 6.60
CA VAL A 262 -34.13 16.98 7.13
C VAL A 262 -34.83 17.71 8.27
N SER A 263 -34.10 18.27 9.24
CA SER A 263 -34.70 19.05 10.33
C SER A 263 -35.50 20.25 9.84
N SER A 264 -34.98 20.97 8.84
CA SER A 264 -35.66 22.14 8.25
C SER A 264 -36.92 21.71 7.49
N THR A 265 -36.84 20.59 6.78
CA THR A 265 -37.98 20.00 6.06
C THR A 265 -39.05 19.51 7.01
N THR A 266 -38.68 18.87 8.13
CA THR A 266 -39.60 18.44 9.18
C THR A 266 -40.32 19.64 9.79
N ALA A 267 -39.59 20.70 10.18
CA ALA A 267 -40.18 21.92 10.73
C ALA A 267 -41.14 22.62 9.74
N ALA A 268 -40.75 22.71 8.47
CA ALA A 268 -41.63 23.24 7.42
C ALA A 268 -42.90 22.39 7.23
N SER A 269 -42.78 21.06 7.35
CA SER A 269 -43.92 20.14 7.26
C SER A 269 -44.87 20.30 8.45
N GLU A 270 -44.35 20.46 9.66
CA GLU A 270 -45.15 20.74 10.87
C GLU A 270 -45.89 22.07 10.77
N GLN A 271 -45.21 23.13 10.30
CA GLN A 271 -45.84 24.43 10.06
C GLN A 271 -46.94 24.34 9.01
N LEU A 272 -46.69 23.63 7.90
CA LEU A 272 -47.69 23.44 6.84
C LEU A 272 -48.91 22.66 7.35
N ALA A 273 -48.71 21.63 8.17
CA ALA A 273 -49.81 20.89 8.80
C ALA A 273 -50.67 21.83 9.67
N SER A 274 -50.03 22.63 10.53
CA SER A 274 -50.73 23.63 11.35
C SER A 274 -51.50 24.66 10.52
N SER A 275 -50.92 25.18 9.43
CA SER A 275 -51.61 26.09 8.53
C SER A 275 -52.76 25.42 7.79
N THR A 276 -52.63 24.13 7.46
CA THR A 276 -53.71 23.35 6.83
C THR A 276 -54.89 23.17 7.79
N ASP A 277 -54.63 22.90 9.07
CA ASP A 277 -55.68 22.84 10.11
C ASP A 277 -56.41 24.18 10.27
N GLU A 278 -55.67 25.29 10.28
CA GLU A 278 -56.24 26.64 10.38
C GLU A 278 -57.09 26.99 9.14
N VAL A 279 -56.60 26.68 7.94
CA VAL A 279 -57.36 26.86 6.68
C VAL A 279 -58.61 25.99 6.65
N SER A 280 -58.53 24.75 7.15
CA SER A 280 -59.68 23.85 7.22
C SER A 280 -60.75 24.40 8.19
N ALA A 281 -60.34 24.90 9.35
CA ALA A 281 -61.24 25.55 10.31
C ALA A 281 -61.87 26.83 9.72
N ALA A 282 -61.08 27.67 9.07
CA ALA A 282 -61.59 28.88 8.40
C ALA A 282 -62.57 28.53 7.26
N SER A 283 -62.28 27.49 6.48
CA SER A 283 -63.16 27.01 5.42
C SER A 283 -64.50 26.52 5.98
N ALA A 284 -64.50 25.83 7.13
CA ALA A 284 -65.72 25.42 7.81
C ALA A 284 -66.54 26.62 8.32
N ASP A 285 -65.90 27.66 8.86
CA ASP A 285 -66.59 28.90 9.27
C ASP A 285 -67.17 29.65 8.06
N ILE A 286 -66.43 29.73 6.95
CA ILE A 286 -66.91 30.32 5.70
C ILE A 286 -68.13 29.56 5.19
N ALA A 287 -68.09 28.23 5.15
CA ALA A 287 -69.22 27.41 4.71
C ALA A 287 -70.49 27.71 5.55
N LYS A 288 -70.35 27.82 6.87
CA LYS A 288 -71.44 28.19 7.78
C LYS A 288 -71.98 29.60 7.52
N ARG A 289 -71.11 30.56 7.25
CA ARG A 289 -71.52 31.93 6.89
C ARG A 289 -72.24 31.98 5.56
N VAL A 290 -71.81 31.21 4.56
CA VAL A 290 -72.50 31.08 3.27
C VAL A 290 -73.91 30.53 3.45
N GLU A 291 -74.09 29.53 4.32
CA GLU A 291 -75.41 28.99 4.67
C GLU A 291 -76.32 30.06 5.30
N THR A 292 -75.78 30.85 6.24
CA THR A 292 -76.50 31.96 6.87
C THR A 292 -76.88 33.06 5.86
N VAL A 293 -75.98 33.36 4.90
CA VAL A 293 -76.24 34.33 3.83
C VAL A 293 -77.31 33.81 2.88
N ALA A 294 -77.30 32.52 2.53
CA ALA A 294 -78.34 31.92 1.70
C ALA A 294 -79.72 31.98 2.38
N GLU A 295 -79.80 31.67 3.68
CA GLU A 295 -81.03 31.82 4.47
C GLU A 295 -81.51 33.28 4.50
N SER A 296 -80.62 34.23 4.78
CA SER A 296 -80.93 35.66 4.78
C SER A 296 -81.36 36.17 3.41
N GLY A 297 -80.75 35.68 2.33
CA GLY A 297 -81.13 35.97 0.95
C GLY A 297 -82.52 35.44 0.62
N SER A 298 -82.87 34.22 1.08
CA SER A 298 -84.21 33.66 0.93
C SER A 298 -85.26 34.50 1.67
N ASN A 299 -84.98 34.91 2.91
CA ASN A 299 -85.85 35.82 3.66
C ASN A 299 -86.01 37.18 2.98
N SER A 300 -84.91 37.74 2.44
CA SER A 300 -84.95 39.02 1.75
C SER A 300 -85.77 38.96 0.46
N ALA A 301 -85.72 37.84 -0.28
CA ALA A 301 -86.57 37.61 -1.44
C ALA A 301 -88.05 37.52 -1.05
N ALA A 302 -88.38 36.85 0.06
CA ALA A 302 -89.75 36.79 0.58
C ALA A 302 -90.28 38.18 0.97
N ILE A 303 -89.49 38.96 1.73
CA ILE A 303 -89.83 40.35 2.09
C ILE A 303 -89.99 41.22 0.83
N GLY A 304 -89.11 41.06 -0.16
CA GLY A 304 -89.21 41.76 -1.43
C GLY A 304 -90.52 41.46 -2.17
N ASN A 305 -90.97 40.21 -2.14
CA ASN A 305 -92.26 39.81 -2.69
C ASN A 305 -93.44 40.46 -1.94
N ASP A 306 -93.41 40.46 -0.61
CA ASP A 306 -94.44 41.12 0.21
C ASP A 306 -94.50 42.62 -0.06
N CYS A 307 -93.34 43.26 -0.22
CA CYS A 307 -93.23 44.68 -0.56
C CYS A 307 -93.79 44.97 -1.97
N ALA A 308 -93.57 44.07 -2.94
CA ALA A 308 -94.16 44.18 -4.27
C ALA A 308 -95.69 44.07 -4.23
N VAL A 309 -96.25 43.16 -3.41
CA VAL A 309 -97.69 43.07 -3.17
C VAL A 309 -98.23 44.36 -2.55
N ALA A 310 -97.57 44.89 -1.51
CA ALA A 310 -97.96 46.15 -0.88
C ALA A 310 -97.87 47.36 -1.84
N MET A 311 -96.87 47.39 -2.71
CA MET A 311 -96.73 48.39 -3.78
C MET A 311 -97.89 48.30 -4.79
N ASP A 312 -98.33 47.10 -5.17
CA ASP A 312 -99.48 46.90 -6.05
C ASP A 312 -100.78 47.40 -5.40
N GLU A 313 -101.02 47.07 -4.13
CA GLU A 313 -102.15 47.61 -3.35
C GLU A 313 -102.11 49.15 -3.27
N THR A 314 -100.92 49.71 -3.07
CA THR A 314 -100.71 51.17 -3.04
C THR A 314 -101.01 51.79 -4.39
N ALA A 315 -100.54 51.20 -5.50
CA ALA A 315 -100.81 51.67 -6.85
C ALA A 315 -102.30 51.64 -7.18
N GLN A 316 -103.01 50.56 -6.80
CA GLN A 316 -104.47 50.48 -6.89
C GLN A 316 -105.15 51.57 -6.06
N GLY A 317 -104.64 51.84 -4.84
CA GLY A 317 -105.10 52.94 -4.00
C GLY A 317 -104.94 54.31 -4.65
N VAL A 318 -103.76 54.60 -5.21
CA VAL A 318 -103.49 55.85 -5.95
C VAL A 318 -104.40 55.98 -7.16
N SER A 319 -104.65 54.89 -7.89
CA SER A 319 -105.58 54.89 -9.04
C SER A 319 -107.01 55.25 -8.60
N ARG A 320 -107.50 54.67 -7.50
CA ARG A 320 -108.82 55.04 -6.92
C ARG A 320 -108.88 56.50 -6.49
N ILE A 321 -107.80 57.04 -5.92
CA ILE A 321 -107.72 58.46 -5.55
C ILE A 321 -107.79 59.35 -6.79
N ALA A 322 -107.08 59.01 -7.87
CA ALA A 322 -107.14 59.76 -9.13
C ALA A 322 -108.55 59.77 -9.72
N GLU A 323 -109.23 58.62 -9.71
CA GLU A 323 -110.61 58.47 -10.18
C GLU A 323 -111.58 59.31 -9.35
N ALA A 324 -111.45 59.26 -8.01
CA ALA A 324 -112.22 60.09 -7.09
C ALA A 324 -111.96 61.59 -7.31
N ALA A 325 -110.71 62.00 -7.55
CA ALA A 325 -110.37 63.39 -7.84
C ALA A 325 -110.99 63.88 -9.17
N GLN A 326 -111.09 63.01 -10.17
CA GLN A 326 -111.72 63.33 -11.45
C GLN A 326 -113.24 63.47 -11.33
N VAL A 327 -113.90 62.61 -10.54
CA VAL A 327 -115.32 62.75 -10.17
C VAL A 327 -115.54 64.04 -9.38
N LEU A 328 -114.67 64.34 -8.41
CA LEU A 328 -114.74 65.56 -7.61
C LEU A 328 -114.64 66.81 -8.51
N ASN A 329 -113.73 66.79 -9.49
CA ASN A 329 -113.58 67.86 -10.47
C ASN A 329 -114.83 68.04 -11.35
N SER A 330 -115.48 66.94 -11.75
CA SER A 330 -116.77 66.98 -12.46
C SER A 330 -117.84 67.64 -11.61
N HIS A 331 -117.98 67.25 -10.33
CA HIS A 331 -118.94 67.87 -9.42
C HIS A 331 -118.65 69.35 -9.14
N ALA A 332 -117.38 69.74 -9.09
CA ALA A 332 -117.01 71.15 -8.99
C ALA A 332 -117.46 71.95 -10.22
N MET A 333 -117.35 71.39 -11.45
CA MET A 333 -117.87 72.00 -12.67
C MET A 333 -119.41 72.10 -12.68
N ASP A 334 -120.11 71.07 -12.22
CA ASP A 334 -121.58 71.08 -12.08
C ASP A 334 -122.03 72.17 -11.09
N MET A 335 -121.35 72.26 -9.94
CA MET A 335 -121.63 73.27 -8.92
C MET A 335 -121.42 74.70 -9.45
N GLN A 336 -120.40 74.91 -10.28
CA GLN A 336 -120.15 76.21 -10.92
C GLN A 336 -121.25 76.58 -11.94
N THR A 337 -121.78 75.61 -12.67
CA THR A 337 -122.91 75.82 -13.58
C THR A 337 -124.19 76.22 -12.82
N ILE A 338 -124.53 75.47 -11.76
CA ILE A 338 -125.71 75.75 -10.92
C ILE A 338 -125.59 77.12 -10.23
N ALA A 339 -124.41 77.50 -9.77
CA ALA A 339 -124.17 78.83 -9.20
C ALA A 339 -124.40 79.96 -10.23
N GLY A 340 -124.04 79.72 -11.50
CA GLY A 340 -124.32 80.64 -12.60
C GLY A 340 -125.82 80.82 -12.88
N GLU A 341 -126.59 79.72 -12.92
CA GLU A 341 -128.05 79.77 -13.05
C GLU A 341 -128.74 80.42 -11.85
N GLY A 342 -128.24 80.17 -10.64
CA GLY A 342 -128.70 80.83 -9.42
C GLY A 342 -128.50 82.36 -9.47
N GLY A 343 -127.38 82.82 -10.03
CA GLY A 343 -127.12 84.24 -10.27
C GLY A 343 -128.15 84.90 -11.19
N HIS A 344 -128.51 84.24 -12.29
CA HIS A 344 -129.53 84.73 -13.22
C HIS A 344 -130.93 84.78 -12.58
N THR A 345 -131.25 83.80 -11.75
CA THR A 345 -132.54 83.72 -11.04
C THR A 345 -132.68 84.86 -10.02
N LEU A 346 -131.61 85.19 -9.29
CA LEU A 346 -131.59 86.33 -8.36
C LEU A 346 -131.75 87.68 -9.07
N GLN A 347 -131.14 87.84 -10.24
CA GLN A 347 -131.28 89.05 -11.05
C GLN A 347 -132.73 89.24 -11.56
N THR A 348 -133.40 88.13 -11.90
CA THR A 348 -134.81 88.14 -12.30
C THR A 348 -135.73 88.52 -11.11
N ALA A 349 -135.40 88.05 -9.91
CA ALA A 349 -136.13 88.40 -8.68
C ALA A 349 -135.97 89.89 -8.29
N GLU A 350 -134.79 90.47 -8.49
CA GLU A 350 -134.54 91.90 -8.29
C GLU A 350 -135.43 92.76 -9.21
N GLN A 351 -135.55 92.35 -10.48
CA GLN A 351 -136.35 93.06 -11.46
C GLN A 351 -137.85 92.99 -11.15
N GLN A 352 -138.34 91.86 -10.62
CA GLN A 352 -139.71 91.73 -10.12
C GLN A 352 -139.96 92.57 -8.85
N MET A 353 -139.00 92.63 -7.92
CA MET A 353 -139.10 93.49 -6.73
C MET A 353 -139.23 94.97 -7.11
N SER A 354 -138.52 95.42 -8.15
CA SER A 354 -138.62 96.79 -8.66
C SER A 354 -140.01 97.12 -9.23
N VAL A 355 -140.62 96.17 -9.95
CA VAL A 355 -142.01 96.31 -10.46
C VAL A 355 -143.04 96.36 -9.32
N ILE A 356 -142.85 95.53 -8.28
CA ILE A 356 -143.71 95.56 -7.09
C ILE A 356 -143.60 96.91 -6.38
N GLN A 357 -142.39 97.45 -6.22
CA GLN A 357 -142.16 98.75 -5.58
C GLN A 357 -142.83 99.90 -6.34
N GLN A 358 -142.73 99.89 -7.68
CA GLN A 358 -143.40 100.88 -8.55
C GLN A 358 -144.94 100.79 -8.43
N SER A 359 -145.50 99.57 -8.49
CA SER A 359 -146.94 99.34 -8.38
C SER A 359 -147.52 99.75 -7.02
N SER A 360 -146.74 99.57 -5.94
CA SER A 360 -147.14 99.98 -4.60
C SER A 360 -147.14 101.50 -4.41
N TYR A 361 -146.36 102.23 -5.20
CA TYR A 361 -146.32 103.71 -5.18
C TYR A 361 -147.54 104.29 -5.92
N GLU A 362 -147.88 103.77 -7.10
CA GLU A 362 -149.06 104.18 -7.87
C GLU A 362 -150.39 103.89 -7.16
N THR A 363 -150.46 102.77 -6.42
CA THR A 363 -151.64 102.41 -5.62
C THR A 363 -151.87 103.38 -4.46
N LYS A 364 -150.79 103.94 -3.89
CA LYS A 364 -150.87 104.91 -2.79
C LYS A 364 -151.34 106.28 -3.27
N GLU A 365 -151.01 106.66 -4.50
CA GLU A 365 -151.37 107.96 -5.07
C GLU A 365 -152.85 108.05 -5.46
N LYS A 366 -153.45 106.96 -5.97
CA LYS A 366 -154.88 106.90 -6.31
C LYS A 366 -155.85 106.86 -5.12
N LEU A 367 -155.35 106.72 -3.89
CA LEU A 367 -156.19 106.63 -2.69
C LEU A 367 -156.40 107.98 -1.95
N ASN A 368 -155.76 109.07 -2.37
CA ASN A 368 -155.78 110.37 -1.66
C ASN A 368 -156.14 111.63 -2.50
N SER A 369 -156.69 111.47 -3.71
CA SER A 369 -157.37 112.53 -4.49
C SER A 369 -158.28 111.91 -5.53
#